data_AF-A0A653IBE8-F1
#
_entry.id   AF-A0A653IBE8-F1
#
_cell.length_a   1.000
_cell.length_b   1.000
_cell.length_c   1.000
_cell.angle_alpha   90.00
_cell.angle_beta   90.00
_cell.angle_gamma   90.00
#
_symmetry.space_group_name_H-M   'P 1'
#
loop_
_entity.id
_entity.type
_entity.pdbx_description
1 polymer ?
#
loop_
_entity_poly.entity_id
_entity_poly.type
_entity_poly.pdbx_seq_one_letter_code
_entity_poly.pdbx_strand_id
1 'polypeptide(L)'
;MSIISNIDVYWSIADEAHHEMRADLEASRSLKPDGEPGYIILWDPDRRSFKNAMVAIVFAGMFLDALLYIALQSRLGRVEALKVDRLPHEERLKILGITDSVVLGRVQEFREARKDLVHEKAVEIAEIGGQAIRAAQSSADSAMELIREIRGLLGAP
;
A
#
# COMPACT_ATOMS: atom_id res chain seq x y z
N MET A 1 -14.22 -7.25 25.42
CA MET A 1 -14.64 -5.94 24.86
C MET A 1 -14.54 -6.07 23.35
N SER A 2 -15.66 -6.05 22.62
CA SER A 2 -15.63 -6.14 21.16
C SER A 2 -15.38 -4.73 20.61
N ILE A 3 -14.23 -4.54 19.95
CA ILE A 3 -13.92 -3.29 19.25
C ILE A 3 -14.55 -3.44 17.86
N ILE A 4 -15.61 -2.68 17.59
CA ILE A 4 -16.09 -2.49 16.22
C ILE A 4 -15.05 -1.61 15.54
N SER A 5 -14.32 -2.16 14.58
CA SER A 5 -13.26 -1.47 13.84
C SER A 5 -13.54 -1.57 12.35
N ASN A 6 -13.29 -0.48 11.62
CA ASN A 6 -13.38 -0.45 10.17
C ASN A 6 -12.17 -1.10 9.49
N ILE A 7 -11.27 -1.73 10.26
CA ILE A 7 -10.03 -2.33 9.74
C ILE A 7 -10.30 -3.31 8.60
N ASP A 8 -11.29 -4.19 8.73
CA ASP A 8 -11.63 -5.18 7.69
C ASP A 8 -12.19 -4.50 6.44
N VAL A 9 -12.90 -3.38 6.60
CA VAL A 9 -13.42 -2.58 5.47
C VAL A 9 -12.27 -1.92 4.74
N TYR A 10 -11.29 -1.34 5.45
CA TYR A 10 -10.11 -0.76 4.81
C TYR A 10 -9.32 -1.80 4.03
N TRP A 11 -9.18 -3.01 4.59
CA TRP A 11 -8.56 -4.12 3.88
C TRP A 11 -9.33 -4.51 2.63
N SER A 12 -10.64 -4.70 2.73
CA SER A 12 -11.49 -5.09 1.59
C SER A 12 -11.36 -4.08 0.44
N ILE A 13 -11.43 -2.78 0.74
CA ILE A 13 -11.28 -1.73 -0.28
C ILE A 13 -9.89 -1.78 -0.92
N ALA A 14 -8.84 -1.95 -0.11
CA ALA A 14 -7.47 -2.03 -0.62
C ALA A 14 -7.26 -3.25 -1.52
N ASP A 15 -7.76 -4.42 -1.10
CA ASP A 15 -7.61 -5.69 -1.81
C ASP A 15 -8.46 -5.73 -3.09
N GLU A 16 -9.70 -5.24 -3.05
CA GLU A 16 -10.56 -5.08 -4.23
C GLU A 16 -9.91 -4.14 -5.26
N ALA A 17 -9.45 -2.96 -4.83
CA ALA A 17 -8.78 -2.02 -5.73
C ALA A 17 -7.46 -2.60 -6.29
N HIS A 18 -6.70 -3.34 -5.49
CA HIS A 18 -5.49 -4.03 -5.95
C HIS A 18 -5.82 -5.10 -7.00
N HIS A 19 -6.90 -5.84 -6.80
CA HIS A 19 -7.37 -6.85 -7.74
C HIS A 19 -7.78 -6.22 -9.08
N GLU A 20 -8.61 -5.18 -9.04
CA GLU A 20 -9.05 -4.45 -10.24
C GLU A 20 -7.87 -3.79 -10.98
N MET A 21 -6.91 -3.21 -10.26
CA MET A 21 -5.67 -2.70 -10.84
C MET A 21 -4.95 -3.77 -11.66
N ARG A 22 -4.79 -4.98 -11.10
CA ARG A 22 -4.11 -6.09 -11.77
C ARG A 22 -4.90 -6.59 -12.98
N ALA A 23 -6.22 -6.66 -12.87
CA ALA A 23 -7.11 -7.04 -13.97
C ALA A 23 -6.98 -6.05 -15.14
N ASP A 24 -7.03 -4.74 -14.88
CA ASP A 24 -6.82 -3.70 -15.89
C ASP A 24 -5.44 -3.78 -16.55
N LEU A 25 -4.39 -4.04 -15.75
CA LEU A 25 -3.02 -4.20 -16.28
C LEU A 25 -2.91 -5.43 -17.19
N GLU A 26 -3.50 -6.55 -16.83
CA GLU A 26 -3.48 -7.75 -17.66
C GLU A 26 -4.28 -7.56 -18.95
N ALA A 27 -5.48 -6.95 -18.85
CA ALA A 27 -6.31 -6.63 -20.01
C ALA A 27 -5.64 -5.63 -20.98
N SER A 28 -4.72 -4.81 -20.48
CA SER A 28 -3.92 -3.90 -21.31
C SER A 28 -2.78 -4.59 -22.06
N ARG A 29 -2.47 -5.86 -21.79
CA ARG A 29 -1.38 -6.57 -22.48
C ARG A 29 -1.86 -7.16 -23.80
N SER A 30 -1.17 -6.82 -24.87
CA SER A 30 -1.32 -7.47 -26.17
C SER A 30 0.02 -8.06 -26.61
N LEU A 31 -0.01 -9.16 -27.36
CA LEU A 31 1.19 -9.67 -28.03
C LEU A 31 1.73 -8.60 -28.98
N LYS A 32 3.05 -8.59 -29.16
CA LYS A 32 3.66 -7.73 -30.16
C LYS A 32 3.16 -8.13 -31.56
N PRO A 33 2.80 -7.16 -32.41
CA PRO A 33 2.24 -7.45 -33.73
C PRO A 33 3.25 -8.06 -34.71
N ASP A 34 4.55 -7.99 -34.42
CA ASP A 34 5.64 -8.55 -35.22
C ASP A 34 5.96 -10.02 -34.90
N GLY A 35 5.28 -10.63 -33.92
CA GLY A 35 5.52 -12.01 -33.50
C GLY A 35 6.79 -12.21 -32.66
N GLU A 36 7.52 -11.13 -32.34
CA GLU A 36 8.65 -11.18 -31.41
C GLU A 36 8.19 -11.53 -29.99
N PRO A 37 9.02 -12.21 -29.18
CA PRO A 37 8.71 -12.47 -27.79
C PRO A 37 8.40 -11.18 -27.01
N GLY A 38 7.33 -11.22 -26.21
CA GLY A 38 6.93 -10.16 -25.28
C GLY A 38 5.55 -9.56 -25.55
N TYR A 39 5.19 -8.56 -24.74
CA TYR A 39 3.90 -7.88 -24.79
C TYR A 39 4.10 -6.37 -24.94
N ILE A 40 3.13 -5.72 -25.58
CA ILE A 40 2.92 -4.27 -25.52
C ILE A 40 1.84 -3.96 -24.49
N ILE A 41 2.01 -2.85 -23.77
CA ILE A 41 0.98 -2.32 -22.88
C ILE A 41 0.17 -1.31 -23.69
N LEU A 42 -1.10 -1.62 -23.93
CA LEU A 42 -2.06 -0.74 -24.59
C LEU A 42 -2.32 0.49 -23.73
N TRP A 43 -2.44 1.64 -24.38
CA TRP A 43 -2.76 2.89 -23.71
C TRP A 43 -4.18 2.85 -23.14
N ASP A 44 -4.31 3.08 -21.83
CA ASP A 44 -5.58 3.21 -21.13
C ASP A 44 -5.94 4.70 -20.96
N PRO A 45 -6.85 5.25 -21.78
CA PRO A 45 -7.21 6.66 -21.71
C PRO A 45 -7.93 7.02 -20.39
N ASP A 46 -8.60 6.06 -19.76
CA ASP A 46 -9.33 6.27 -18.51
C ASP A 46 -8.44 6.12 -17.27
N ARG A 47 -7.21 5.63 -17.45
CA ARG A 47 -6.22 5.39 -16.39
C ARG A 47 -6.81 4.57 -15.24
N ARG A 48 -7.62 3.56 -15.54
CA ARG A 48 -8.34 2.73 -14.55
C ARG A 48 -7.37 2.03 -13.60
N SER A 49 -6.34 1.38 -14.15
CA SER A 49 -5.30 0.73 -13.34
C SER A 49 -4.59 1.72 -12.40
N PHE A 50 -4.31 2.94 -12.86
CA PHE A 50 -3.68 3.96 -12.03
C PHE A 50 -4.60 4.43 -10.90
N LYS A 51 -5.88 4.70 -11.21
CA LYS A 51 -6.88 5.08 -10.20
C LYS A 51 -7.03 4.00 -9.13
N ASN A 52 -7.13 2.75 -9.55
CA ASN A 52 -7.22 1.60 -8.66
C ASN A 52 -5.93 1.43 -7.81
N ALA A 53 -4.75 1.67 -8.38
CA ALA A 53 -3.50 1.68 -7.62
C ALA A 53 -3.48 2.76 -6.51
N MET A 54 -3.97 3.97 -6.80
CA MET A 54 -4.07 5.04 -5.81
C MET A 54 -5.02 4.66 -4.66
N VAL A 55 -6.19 4.09 -4.98
CA VAL A 55 -7.14 3.60 -3.98
C VAL A 55 -6.49 2.53 -3.12
N ALA A 56 -5.84 1.54 -3.73
CA ALA A 56 -5.14 0.47 -3.02
C ALA A 56 -4.10 1.03 -2.03
N ILE A 57 -3.24 1.96 -2.47
CA ILE A 57 -2.20 2.56 -1.63
C ILE A 57 -2.77 3.36 -0.45
N VAL A 58 -3.82 4.15 -0.69
CA VAL A 58 -4.45 4.97 0.36
C VAL A 58 -5.07 4.08 1.43
N PHE A 59 -5.89 3.10 1.02
CA PHE A 59 -6.56 2.22 1.96
C PHE A 59 -5.62 1.22 2.62
N ALA A 60 -4.56 0.78 1.94
CA ALA A 60 -3.43 0.06 2.53
C ALA A 60 -2.79 0.86 3.68
N GLY A 61 -2.56 2.16 3.49
CA GLY A 61 -2.04 3.04 4.53
C GLY A 61 -2.99 3.15 5.73
N MET A 62 -4.28 3.36 5.48
CA MET A 62 -5.30 3.43 6.53
C MET A 62 -5.43 2.12 7.31
N PHE A 63 -5.37 0.99 6.61
CA PHE A 63 -5.37 -0.34 7.22
C PHE A 63 -4.16 -0.52 8.13
N LEU A 64 -2.95 -0.20 7.65
CA LEU A 64 -1.72 -0.32 8.44
C LEU A 64 -1.79 0.54 9.71
N ASP A 65 -2.26 1.78 9.61
CA ASP A 65 -2.43 2.66 10.76
C ASP A 65 -3.39 2.08 11.81
N ALA A 66 -4.52 1.53 11.37
CA ALA A 66 -5.50 0.88 12.24
C ALA A 66 -4.95 -0.42 12.86
N LEU A 67 -4.28 -1.25 12.07
CA LEU A 67 -3.68 -2.51 12.51
C LEU A 67 -2.66 -2.27 13.63
N LEU A 68 -1.74 -1.34 13.41
CA LEU A 68 -0.72 -0.98 14.39
C LEU A 68 -1.36 -0.42 15.67
N TYR A 69 -2.42 0.39 15.56
CA TYR A 69 -3.11 0.94 16.72
C TYR A 69 -3.76 -0.17 17.56
N ILE A 70 -4.47 -1.10 16.92
CA ILE A 70 -5.11 -2.23 17.59
C ILE A 70 -4.07 -3.13 18.27
N ALA A 71 -2.96 -3.42 17.58
CA ALA A 71 -1.86 -4.21 18.13
C ALA A 71 -1.21 -3.52 19.34
N LEU A 72 -0.95 -2.21 19.25
CA LEU A 72 -0.39 -1.41 20.35
C LEU A 72 -1.36 -1.33 21.53
N GLN A 73 -2.65 -1.13 21.28
CA GLN A 73 -3.67 -1.12 22.32
C GLN A 73 -3.75 -2.46 23.04
N SER A 74 -3.62 -3.57 22.31
CA SER A 74 -3.63 -4.92 22.89
C SER A 74 -2.40 -5.18 23.76
N ARG A 75 -1.23 -4.64 23.39
CA ARG A 75 0.04 -4.83 24.10
C ARG A 75 0.26 -3.88 25.28
N LEU A 76 -0.09 -2.61 25.12
CA LEU A 76 0.25 -1.53 26.07
C LEU A 76 -0.98 -0.98 26.82
N GLY A 77 -2.19 -1.30 26.36
CA GLY A 77 -3.41 -0.63 26.79
C GLY A 77 -3.63 0.71 26.08
N ARG A 78 -4.86 1.23 26.16
CA ARG A 78 -5.33 2.39 25.39
C ARG A 78 -4.52 3.68 25.65
N VAL A 79 -4.23 3.98 26.91
CA VAL A 79 -3.57 5.24 27.30
C VAL A 79 -2.15 5.31 26.75
N GLU A 80 -1.38 4.23 26.87
CA GLU A 80 -0.02 4.19 26.34
C GLU A 80 0.00 4.09 24.81
N ALA A 81 -0.92 3.33 24.20
CA ALA A 81 -1.05 3.26 22.74
C ALA A 81 -1.28 4.65 22.10
N LEU A 82 -2.08 5.51 22.72
CA LEU A 82 -2.30 6.88 22.24
C LEU A 82 -1.04 7.76 22.24
N LYS A 83 -0.09 7.52 23.15
CA LYS A 83 1.16 8.30 23.20
C LYS A 83 2.09 7.98 22.04
N VAL A 84 2.06 6.73 21.58
CA VAL A 84 2.95 6.22 20.52
C VAL A 84 2.27 6.18 19.14
N ASP A 85 0.98 6.45 19.06
CA ASP A 85 0.21 6.43 17.81
C ASP A 85 0.72 7.42 16.76
N ARG A 86 1.28 8.56 17.20
CA ARG A 86 1.86 9.59 16.33
C ARG A 86 3.28 9.27 15.86
N LEU A 87 3.88 8.19 16.36
CA LEU A 87 5.21 7.78 15.90
C LEU A 87 5.13 7.22 14.48
N PRO A 88 6.24 7.28 13.72
CA PRO A 88 6.33 6.60 12.44
C PRO A 88 6.02 5.09 12.56
N HIS A 89 5.52 4.49 11.47
CA HIS A 89 5.15 3.07 11.42
C HIS A 89 6.29 2.16 11.88
N GLU A 90 7.52 2.49 11.51
CA GLU A 90 8.75 1.76 11.84
C GLU A 90 8.99 1.74 13.36
N GLU A 91 8.79 2.87 14.03
CA GLU A 91 8.95 2.96 15.49
C GLU A 91 7.82 2.22 16.22
N ARG A 92 6.59 2.28 15.69
CA ARG A 92 5.45 1.51 16.21
C ARG A 92 5.69 0.00 16.07
N LEU A 93 6.26 -0.44 14.95
CA LEU A 93 6.63 -1.84 14.71
C LEU A 93 7.74 -2.32 15.65
N LYS A 94 8.78 -1.50 15.90
CA LYS A 94 9.82 -1.81 16.88
C LYS A 94 9.25 -2.00 18.28
N ILE A 95 8.31 -1.14 18.71
CA ILE A 95 7.60 -1.28 19.99
C ILE A 95 6.81 -2.60 20.04
N LEU A 96 6.23 -3.01 18.92
CA LEU A 96 5.54 -4.30 18.75
C LEU A 96 6.51 -5.49 18.62
N GLY A 97 7.82 -5.28 18.67
CA GLY A 97 8.85 -6.33 18.65
C GLY A 97 9.31 -6.72 17.24
N ILE A 98 8.87 -6.02 16.21
CA ILE A 98 9.32 -6.25 14.82
C ILE A 98 10.55 -5.37 14.58
N THR A 99 11.72 -6.00 14.52
CA THR A 99 13.02 -5.31 14.38
C THR A 99 13.78 -5.71 13.12
N ASP A 100 13.19 -6.52 12.25
CA ASP A 100 13.80 -6.92 10.98
C ASP A 100 14.04 -5.68 10.10
N SER A 101 15.29 -5.41 9.75
CA SER A 101 15.68 -4.21 9.01
C SER A 101 15.10 -4.16 7.59
N VAL A 102 14.85 -5.32 6.98
CA VAL A 102 14.24 -5.40 5.64
C VAL A 102 12.78 -4.98 5.71
N VAL A 103 12.03 -5.48 6.70
CA VAL A 103 10.63 -5.08 6.93
C VAL A 103 10.54 -3.60 7.25
N LEU A 104 11.39 -3.11 8.16
CA LEU A 104 11.41 -1.70 8.54
C LEU A 104 11.76 -0.78 7.35
N GLY A 105 12.72 -1.18 6.51
CA GLY A 105 13.07 -0.45 5.29
C GLY A 105 11.89 -0.35 4.32
N ARG A 106 11.19 -1.47 4.06
CA ARG A 106 10.02 -1.50 3.17
C ARG A 106 8.85 -0.66 3.69
N VAL A 107 8.65 -0.61 5.01
CA VAL A 107 7.64 0.26 5.64
C VAL A 107 7.99 1.73 5.46
N GLN A 108 9.26 2.08 5.61
CA GLN A 108 9.73 3.43 5.35
C GLN A 108 9.53 3.82 3.89
N GLU A 109 9.92 2.96 2.95
CA GLU A 109 9.72 3.16 1.51
C GLU A 109 8.24 3.34 1.18
N PHE A 110 7.36 2.51 1.76
CA PHE A 110 5.91 2.67 1.60
C PHE A 110 5.40 4.02 2.11
N ARG A 111 5.87 4.46 3.29
CA ARG A 111 5.48 5.75 3.87
C ARG A 111 5.87 6.91 2.95
N GLU A 112 7.11 6.92 2.45
CA GLU A 112 7.59 7.97 1.54
C GLU A 112 6.88 7.89 0.18
N ALA A 113 6.70 6.71 -0.40
CA ALA A 113 5.95 6.54 -1.66
C ALA A 113 4.51 7.05 -1.54
N ARG A 114 3.81 6.75 -0.44
CA ARG A 114 2.47 7.29 -0.18
C ARG A 114 2.50 8.80 -0.02
N LYS A 115 3.54 9.35 0.62
CA LYS A 115 3.69 10.80 0.77
C LYS A 115 3.81 11.48 -0.58
N ASP A 116 4.66 10.96 -1.45
CA ASP A 116 4.90 11.51 -2.78
C ASP A 116 3.68 11.37 -3.70
N LEU A 117 3.01 10.21 -3.68
CA LEU A 117 1.83 9.95 -4.51
C LEU A 117 0.56 10.68 -4.04
N VAL A 118 0.34 10.81 -2.74
CA VAL A 118 -0.92 11.34 -2.17
C VAL A 118 -0.84 12.83 -1.85
N HIS A 119 0.31 13.34 -1.44
CA HIS A 119 0.45 14.74 -1.02
C HIS A 119 1.01 15.65 -2.12
N GLU A 120 1.05 15.16 -3.36
CA GLU A 120 1.42 15.88 -4.59
C GLU A 120 2.48 16.96 -4.32
N LYS A 121 3.66 16.53 -3.87
CA LYS A 121 4.81 17.44 -3.81
C LYS A 121 5.17 17.75 -5.25
N ALA A 122 5.04 19.01 -5.65
CA ALA A 122 5.23 19.49 -7.02
C ALA A 122 6.40 18.79 -7.73
N VAL A 123 6.05 17.87 -8.64
CA VAL A 123 6.97 17.28 -9.60
C VAL A 123 6.78 18.06 -10.90
N GLU A 124 7.86 18.39 -11.60
CA GLU A 124 7.74 19.11 -12.87
C GLU A 124 6.85 18.30 -13.84
N ILE A 125 5.94 18.99 -14.53
CA ILE A 125 4.96 18.38 -15.45
C ILE A 125 5.63 17.50 -16.53
N ALA A 126 6.90 17.75 -16.84
CA ALA A 126 7.72 16.95 -17.75
C ALA A 126 8.02 15.52 -17.24
N GLU A 127 7.91 15.26 -15.93
CA GLU A 127 8.20 13.97 -15.31
C GLU A 127 6.95 13.10 -15.07
N ILE A 128 5.75 13.68 -15.23
CA ILE A 128 4.46 12.97 -15.10
C ILE A 128 4.16 12.21 -16.41
N GLY A 129 5.05 11.28 -16.78
CA GLY A 129 4.91 10.37 -17.91
C GLY A 129 4.38 9.00 -17.50
N GLY A 130 4.42 8.03 -18.43
CA GLY A 130 4.04 6.63 -18.16
C GLY A 130 4.86 5.94 -17.06
N GLN A 131 6.00 6.50 -16.65
CA GLN A 131 6.79 6.04 -15.51
C GLN A 131 6.09 6.27 -14.17
N ALA A 132 5.43 7.42 -13.96
CA ALA A 132 4.71 7.71 -12.72
C ALA A 132 3.51 6.76 -12.53
N ILE A 133 2.84 6.40 -13.63
CA ILE A 133 1.75 5.42 -13.63
C ILE A 133 2.27 4.06 -13.16
N ARG A 134 3.32 3.53 -13.83
CA ARG A 134 3.95 2.25 -13.47
C ARG A 134 4.50 2.24 -12.04
N ALA A 135 5.01 3.38 -11.57
CA ALA A 135 5.47 3.53 -10.20
C ALA A 135 4.32 3.32 -9.21
N ALA A 136 3.16 3.93 -9.43
CA ALA A 136 2.01 3.75 -8.54
C ALA A 136 1.52 2.29 -8.49
N GLN A 137 1.46 1.59 -9.63
CA GLN A 137 1.03 0.19 -9.62
C GLN A 137 2.03 -0.74 -8.94
N SER A 138 3.33 -0.55 -9.22
CA SER A 138 4.41 -1.28 -8.55
C SER A 138 4.44 -1.01 -7.04
N SER A 139 4.18 0.24 -6.64
CA SER A 139 4.04 0.63 -5.23
C SER A 139 2.82 -0.03 -4.58
N ALA A 140 1.69 -0.16 -5.30
CA ALA A 140 0.52 -0.85 -4.79
C ALA A 140 0.79 -2.35 -4.57
N ASP A 141 1.44 -3.04 -5.53
CA ASP A 141 1.87 -4.43 -5.35
C ASP A 141 2.75 -4.59 -4.10
N SER A 142 3.79 -3.75 -3.99
CA SER A 142 4.74 -3.78 -2.87
C SER A 142 4.07 -3.50 -1.53
N ALA A 143 3.11 -2.56 -1.49
CA ALA A 143 2.36 -2.20 -0.29
C ALA A 143 1.46 -3.35 0.18
N MET A 144 0.75 -4.01 -0.75
CA MET A 144 -0.14 -5.12 -0.42
C MET A 144 0.64 -6.33 0.09
N GLU A 145 1.79 -6.65 -0.51
CA GLU A 145 2.68 -7.71 -0.02
C GLU A 145 3.22 -7.39 1.38
N LEU A 146 3.71 -6.17 1.59
CA LEU A 146 4.23 -5.73 2.88
C LEU A 146 3.17 -5.81 3.99
N ILE A 147 1.94 -5.38 3.71
CA ILE A 147 0.88 -5.41 4.70
C ILE A 147 0.47 -6.83 5.06
N ARG A 148 0.40 -7.75 4.08
CA ARG A 148 0.16 -9.17 4.35
C ARG A 148 1.24 -9.76 5.26
N GLU A 149 2.50 -9.41 5.02
CA GLU A 149 3.62 -9.83 5.87
C GLU A 149 3.50 -9.27 7.29
N ILE A 150 3.25 -7.96 7.46
CA ILE A 150 3.07 -7.34 8.78
C ILE A 150 1.89 -7.95 9.53
N ARG A 151 0.76 -8.17 8.86
CA ARG A 151 -0.42 -8.82 9.43
C ARG A 151 -0.06 -10.22 9.95
N GLY A 152 0.69 -10.99 9.17
CA GLY A 152 1.22 -12.30 9.56
C GLY A 152 2.15 -12.23 10.78
N LEU A 153 3.08 -11.28 10.81
CA LEU A 153 4.01 -11.07 11.93
C LEU A 153 3.29 -10.67 13.23
N LEU A 154 2.18 -9.93 13.14
CA LEU A 154 1.40 -9.50 14.28
C LEU A 154 0.36 -10.54 14.75
N GLY A 155 0.21 -11.66 14.02
CA GLY A 155 -0.82 -12.66 14.32
C GLY A 155 -2.24 -12.11 14.26
N ALA A 156 -2.45 -11.05 13.49
CA ALA A 156 -3.78 -10.47 13.27
C ALA A 156 -4.55 -11.33 12.26
N PRO A 157 -5.87 -11.56 12.46
CA PRO A 157 -6.69 -12.36 11.56
C PRO A 157 -6.61 -11.80 10.15
#